data_AF-A0A7C5J6L5-F1
#
_entry.id   AF-A0A7C5J6L5-F1
#
_cell.length_a   1.000
_cell.length_b   1.000
_cell.length_c   1.000
_cell.angle_alpha   90.00
_cell.angle_beta   90.00
_cell.angle_gamma   90.00
#
_symmetry.space_group_name_H-M   'P 1'
#
loop_
_entity.id
_entity.type
_entity.pdbx_description
1 polymer ?
#
loop_
_entity_poly.entity_id
_entity_poly.type
_entity_poly.pdbx_seq_one_letter_code
_entity_poly.pdbx_strand_id
1 'polypeptide(L)'
;MYRKEVNERSPMRVFEESIHGGLGRGKVGVLVARAGVGKTALLVQIALDDLLRNRKVLHISHLNAVDHVRSFYDEIFHDLVITHHLAQPQQVHLEIERNRLIFSHLDHATSNPPSMRGGSSSVSRIEETIRFATEVAHFKPDAIVI
;
A
#
# COMPACT_ATOMS: atom_id res chain seq x y z
N MET A 1 -11.57 -10.98 -17.63
CA MET A 1 -11.44 -9.51 -17.68
C MET A 1 -9.97 -9.14 -17.62
N TYR A 2 -9.48 -8.26 -18.49
CA TYR A 2 -8.07 -7.87 -18.45
C TYR A 2 -7.79 -6.91 -17.29
N ARG A 3 -6.55 -6.89 -16.80
CA ARG A 3 -6.13 -6.07 -15.65
C ARG A 3 -6.59 -4.61 -15.72
N LYS A 4 -6.49 -3.99 -16.90
CA LYS A 4 -6.93 -2.60 -17.13
C LYS A 4 -8.44 -2.43 -16.91
N GLU A 5 -9.24 -3.35 -17.42
CA GLU A 5 -10.71 -3.33 -17.30
C GLU A 5 -11.15 -3.54 -15.84
N VAL A 6 -10.46 -4.41 -15.09
CA VAL A 6 -10.74 -4.61 -13.65
C VAL A 6 -10.47 -3.33 -12.85
N ASN A 7 -9.38 -2.63 -13.16
CA ASN A 7 -9.08 -1.34 -12.52
C ASN A 7 -10.11 -0.25 -12.87
N GLU A 8 -10.50 -0.16 -14.15
CA GLU A 8 -11.48 0.83 -14.64
C GLU A 8 -12.89 0.61 -14.09
N ARG A 9 -13.26 -0.61 -13.71
CA ARG A 9 -14.57 -0.93 -13.09
C ARG A 9 -14.51 -1.11 -11.58
N SER A 10 -13.39 -0.78 -10.96
CA SER A 10 -13.20 -0.91 -9.51
C SER A 10 -14.10 0.05 -8.72
N PRO A 11 -14.67 -0.37 -7.57
CA PRO A 11 -15.31 0.55 -6.62
C PRO A 11 -14.41 1.72 -6.19
N MET A 12 -13.08 1.56 -6.32
CA MET A 12 -12.12 2.64 -6.07
C MET A 12 -12.31 3.84 -6.99
N ARG A 13 -12.92 3.69 -8.17
CA ARG A 13 -13.26 4.82 -9.05
C ARG A 13 -14.25 5.76 -8.37
N VAL A 14 -15.29 5.20 -7.73
CA VAL A 14 -16.29 5.96 -6.97
C VAL A 14 -15.64 6.69 -5.80
N PHE A 15 -14.72 6.02 -5.11
CA PHE A 15 -13.96 6.65 -4.03
C PHE A 15 -13.09 7.81 -4.57
N GLU A 16 -12.33 7.62 -5.64
CA GLU A 16 -11.51 8.66 -6.24
C GLU A 16 -12.32 9.87 -6.70
N GLU A 17 -13.48 9.64 -7.34
CA GLU A 17 -14.41 10.71 -7.73
C GLU A 17 -14.90 11.50 -6.52
N SER A 18 -15.22 10.83 -5.42
CA SER A 18 -15.67 11.48 -4.18
C SER A 18 -14.60 12.38 -3.54
N ILE A 19 -13.32 12.11 -3.83
CA ILE A 19 -12.18 12.91 -3.35
C ILE A 19 -11.57 13.79 -4.46
N HIS A 20 -12.31 14.07 -5.53
CA HIS A 20 -11.94 14.97 -6.63
C HIS A 20 -10.74 14.46 -7.46
N GLY A 21 -10.73 13.18 -7.80
CA GLY A 21 -9.74 12.58 -8.71
C GLY A 21 -8.50 12.01 -8.02
N GLY A 22 -8.59 11.74 -6.71
CA GLY A 22 -7.53 11.06 -5.96
C GLY A 22 -6.45 11.98 -5.38
N LEU A 23 -5.41 11.36 -4.82
CA LEU A 23 -4.29 12.06 -4.19
C LEU A 23 -3.27 12.49 -5.26
N GLY A 24 -3.13 13.81 -5.46
CA GLY A 24 -2.14 14.37 -6.38
C GLY A 24 -0.68 14.18 -5.91
N ARG A 25 0.29 14.37 -6.82
CA ARG A 25 1.72 14.24 -6.51
C ARG A 25 2.13 15.18 -5.37
N GLY A 26 2.85 14.66 -4.38
CA GLY A 26 3.32 15.41 -3.22
C GLY A 26 2.24 15.76 -2.19
N LYS A 27 0.97 15.39 -2.43
CA LYS A 27 -0.09 15.56 -1.44
C LYS A 27 -0.11 14.38 -0.47
N VAL A 28 -0.62 14.63 0.73
CA VAL A 28 -0.79 13.62 1.79
C VAL A 28 -2.28 13.41 2.05
N GLY A 29 -2.70 12.16 2.08
CA GLY A 29 -4.05 11.75 2.49
C GLY A 29 -3.98 11.03 3.83
N VAL A 30 -5.00 11.23 4.68
CA VAL A 30 -5.07 10.60 6.00
C VAL A 30 -6.40 9.86 6.11
N LEU A 31 -6.33 8.57 6.44
CA LEU A 31 -7.51 7.73 6.66
C LEU A 31 -7.78 7.57 8.17
N VAL A 32 -8.93 8.05 8.63
CA VAL A 32 -9.32 8.03 10.05
C VAL A 32 -10.64 7.29 10.22
N ALA A 33 -10.67 6.33 11.14
CA ALA A 33 -11.86 5.57 11.52
C ALA A 33 -11.61 4.85 12.86
N ARG A 34 -12.68 4.35 13.50
CA ARG A 34 -12.58 3.53 14.72
C ARG A 34 -11.83 2.21 14.48
N ALA A 35 -11.38 1.56 15.56
CA ALA A 35 -10.78 0.23 15.48
C ALA A 35 -11.77 -0.76 14.83
N GLY A 36 -11.25 -1.70 14.02
CA GLY A 36 -12.05 -2.72 13.34
C GLY A 36 -12.81 -2.28 12.07
N VAL A 37 -12.83 -0.99 11.72
CA VAL A 37 -13.59 -0.49 10.54
C VAL A 37 -12.95 -0.86 9.19
N GLY A 38 -11.72 -1.40 9.18
CA GLY A 38 -11.05 -1.82 7.94
C GLY A 38 -10.12 -0.79 7.32
N LYS A 39 -9.58 0.16 8.12
CA LYS A 39 -8.62 1.17 7.62
C LYS A 39 -7.44 0.58 6.85
N THR A 40 -6.82 -0.46 7.42
CA THR A 40 -5.67 -1.13 6.81
C THR A 40 -6.08 -1.83 5.51
N ALA A 41 -7.22 -2.50 5.49
CA ALA A 41 -7.75 -3.12 4.28
C ALA A 41 -7.99 -2.09 3.17
N LEU A 42 -8.57 -0.92 3.50
CA LEU A 42 -8.77 0.16 2.53
C LEU A 42 -7.43 0.75 2.03
N LEU A 43 -6.45 0.96 2.90
CA LEU A 43 -5.11 1.42 2.47
C LEU A 43 -4.42 0.41 1.54
N VAL A 44 -4.55 -0.88 1.83
CA VAL A 44 -4.05 -1.95 0.96
C VAL A 44 -4.81 -1.98 -0.37
N GLN A 45 -6.12 -1.76 -0.38
CA GLN A 45 -6.90 -1.63 -1.63
C GLN A 45 -6.45 -0.42 -2.47
N ILE A 46 -6.20 0.73 -1.86
CA ILE A 46 -5.65 1.91 -2.56
C ILE A 46 -4.29 1.59 -3.18
N ALA A 47 -3.41 0.94 -2.41
CA ALA A 47 -2.10 0.51 -2.93
C ALA A 47 -2.23 -0.52 -4.07
N LEU A 48 -3.15 -1.48 -3.94
CA LEU A 48 -3.37 -2.51 -4.96
C LEU A 48 -3.91 -1.89 -6.26
N ASP A 49 -4.79 -0.89 -6.16
CA ASP A 49 -5.27 -0.15 -7.33
C ASP A 49 -4.12 0.51 -8.10
N ASP A 50 -3.17 1.14 -7.41
CA ASP A 50 -1.96 1.70 -8.02
C ASP A 50 -1.06 0.60 -8.63
N LEU A 51 -0.87 -0.53 -7.95
CA LEU A 51 -0.07 -1.64 -8.46
C LEU A 51 -0.68 -2.25 -9.73
N LEU A 52 -2.02 -2.38 -9.79
CA LEU A 52 -2.74 -2.83 -10.99
C LEU A 52 -2.60 -1.87 -12.18
N ARG A 53 -2.25 -0.61 -11.92
CA ARG A 53 -1.93 0.43 -12.92
C ARG A 53 -0.45 0.46 -13.30
N ASN A 54 0.34 -0.56 -12.93
CA ASN A 54 1.79 -0.58 -13.11
C ASN A 54 2.54 0.56 -12.39
N ARG A 55 1.94 1.16 -11.36
CA ARG A 55 2.62 2.16 -10.53
C ARG A 55 3.39 1.47 -9.41
N LYS A 56 4.55 2.01 -9.08
CA LYS A 56 5.40 1.50 -8.00
C LYS A 56 4.88 1.97 -6.64
N VAL A 57 4.65 1.03 -5.72
CA VAL A 57 4.18 1.34 -4.36
C VAL A 57 5.22 0.95 -3.33
N LEU A 58 5.58 1.90 -2.47
CA LEU A 58 6.32 1.65 -1.24
C LEU A 58 5.34 1.58 -0.07
N HIS A 59 5.26 0.44 0.60
CA HIS A 59 4.44 0.24 1.81
C HIS A 59 5.36 0.23 3.04
N ILE A 60 5.13 1.12 4.01
CA ILE A 60 5.90 1.22 5.26
C ILE A 60 4.98 0.89 6.44
N SER A 61 5.05 -0.33 6.97
CA SER A 61 4.23 -0.77 8.09
C SER A 61 4.90 -0.49 9.43
N HIS A 62 4.16 0.06 10.40
CA HIS A 62 4.62 0.22 11.78
C HIS A 62 4.22 -0.91 12.73
N LEU A 63 3.13 -1.62 12.42
CA LEU A 63 2.48 -2.55 13.36
C LEU A 63 2.54 -4.01 12.92
N ASN A 64 2.82 -4.26 11.65
CA ASN A 64 2.80 -5.60 11.06
C ASN A 64 4.17 -5.95 10.49
N ALA A 65 4.63 -7.17 10.73
CA ALA A 65 5.76 -7.76 10.03
C ALA A 65 5.48 -7.83 8.53
N VAL A 66 6.55 -7.90 7.72
CA VAL A 66 6.44 -7.92 6.24
C VAL A 66 5.52 -9.03 5.74
N ASP A 67 5.65 -10.25 6.29
CA ASP A 67 4.82 -11.39 5.89
C ASP A 67 3.34 -11.14 6.15
N HIS A 68 3.00 -10.50 7.26
CA HIS A 68 1.60 -10.18 7.58
C HIS A 68 1.04 -9.13 6.62
N VAL A 69 1.81 -8.10 6.28
CA VAL A 69 1.41 -7.12 5.24
C VAL A 69 1.18 -7.82 3.91
N ARG A 70 2.09 -8.71 3.52
CA ARG A 70 2.00 -9.48 2.28
C ARG A 70 0.70 -10.32 2.23
N SER A 71 0.36 -11.02 3.31
CA SER A 71 -0.88 -11.80 3.39
C SER A 71 -2.13 -10.95 3.14
N PHE A 72 -2.21 -9.72 3.67
CA PHE A 72 -3.34 -8.84 3.38
C PHE A 72 -3.50 -8.52 1.89
N TYR A 73 -2.38 -8.25 1.20
CA TYR A 73 -2.43 -8.03 -0.25
C TYR A 73 -2.84 -9.28 -1.00
N ASP A 74 -2.31 -10.45 -0.62
CA ASP A 74 -2.62 -11.72 -1.27
C ASP A 74 -4.11 -12.07 -1.11
N GLU A 75 -4.69 -11.85 0.08
CA GLU A 75 -6.12 -12.04 0.36
C GLU A 75 -7.00 -11.12 -0.50
N ILE A 76 -6.72 -9.81 -0.50
CA ILE A 76 -7.51 -8.84 -1.27
C ILE A 76 -7.36 -9.07 -2.78
N PHE A 77 -6.15 -9.41 -3.24
CA PHE A 77 -5.93 -9.74 -4.64
C PHE A 77 -6.68 -11.02 -5.05
N HIS A 78 -6.66 -12.05 -4.20
CA HIS A 78 -7.40 -13.28 -4.46
C HIS A 78 -8.90 -13.04 -4.59
N ASP A 79 -9.49 -12.23 -3.71
CA ASP A 79 -10.90 -11.84 -3.79
C ASP A 79 -11.22 -11.08 -5.08
N LEU A 80 -10.31 -10.17 -5.50
CA LEU A 80 -10.43 -9.43 -6.76
C LEU A 80 -10.36 -10.36 -7.98
N VAL A 81 -9.49 -11.39 -7.96
CA VAL A 81 -9.39 -12.39 -9.03
C VAL A 81 -10.70 -13.15 -9.20
N ILE A 82 -11.29 -13.60 -8.10
CA ILE A 82 -12.55 -14.36 -8.10
C ILE A 82 -13.70 -13.46 -8.57
N THR A 83 -13.87 -12.30 -7.94
CA THR A 83 -15.00 -11.41 -8.17
C THR A 83 -15.03 -10.86 -9.60
N HIS A 84 -13.86 -10.49 -10.14
CA HIS A 84 -13.77 -9.85 -11.46
C HIS A 84 -13.32 -10.78 -12.59
N HIS A 85 -13.13 -12.07 -12.31
CA HIS A 85 -12.69 -13.06 -13.29
C HIS A 85 -11.43 -12.58 -14.03
N LEU A 86 -10.42 -12.17 -13.25
CA LEU A 86 -9.20 -11.57 -13.77
C LEU A 86 -8.45 -12.57 -14.66
N ALA A 87 -8.10 -12.16 -15.88
CA ALA A 87 -7.31 -12.97 -16.79
C ALA A 87 -5.84 -13.00 -16.35
N GLN A 88 -5.20 -14.17 -16.50
CA GLN A 88 -3.78 -14.38 -16.19
C GLN A 88 -3.37 -13.94 -14.77
N PRO A 89 -4.07 -14.39 -13.72
CA PRO A 89 -3.87 -13.88 -12.37
C PRO A 89 -2.46 -14.09 -11.83
N GLN A 90 -1.76 -15.16 -12.25
CA GLN A 90 -0.37 -15.42 -11.84
C GLN A 90 0.60 -14.39 -12.43
N GLN A 91 0.40 -13.97 -13.68
CA GLN A 91 1.22 -12.94 -14.31
C GLN A 91 0.99 -11.59 -13.63
N VAL A 92 -0.28 -11.24 -13.38
CA VAL A 92 -0.63 -9.99 -12.70
C VAL A 92 -0.07 -9.96 -11.28
N HIS A 93 -0.12 -11.09 -10.56
CA HIS A 93 0.47 -11.20 -9.21
C HIS A 93 1.98 -10.96 -9.24
N LEU A 94 2.70 -11.56 -10.20
CA LEU A 94 4.13 -11.32 -10.37
C LEU A 94 4.46 -9.85 -10.69
N GLU A 95 3.63 -9.18 -11.48
CA GLU A 95 3.76 -7.75 -11.77
C GLU A 95 3.51 -6.87 -10.54
N ILE A 96 2.52 -7.22 -9.72
CA ILE A 96 2.25 -6.58 -8.42
C ILE A 96 3.46 -6.71 -7.50
N GLU A 97 4.02 -7.92 -7.34
CA GLU A 97 5.20 -8.15 -6.50
C GLU A 97 6.42 -7.36 -7.00
N ARG A 98 6.64 -7.28 -8.31
CA ARG A 98 7.76 -6.52 -8.90
C ARG A 98 7.65 -5.01 -8.68
N ASN A 99 6.43 -4.49 -8.60
CA ASN A 99 6.17 -3.05 -8.44
C ASN A 99 5.94 -2.65 -6.99
N ARG A 100 6.06 -3.57 -6.03
CA ARG A 100 5.85 -3.30 -4.61
C ARG A 100 7.12 -3.51 -3.80
N LEU A 101 7.39 -2.58 -2.90
CA LEU A 101 8.41 -2.73 -1.86
C LEU A 101 7.76 -2.55 -0.49
N ILE A 102 8.00 -3.49 0.43
CA ILE A 102 7.43 -3.46 1.79
C ILE A 102 8.56 -3.30 2.80
N PHE A 103 8.43 -2.31 3.69
CA PHE A 103 9.25 -2.16 4.89
C PHE A 103 8.38 -2.31 6.13
N SER A 104 8.95 -2.93 7.16
CA SER A 104 8.34 -3.01 8.49
C SER A 104 9.26 -2.37 9.52
N HIS A 105 8.71 -1.51 10.36
CA HIS A 105 9.39 -0.92 11.52
C HIS A 105 9.01 -1.61 12.83
N LEU A 106 8.38 -2.80 12.77
CA LEU A 106 7.85 -3.52 13.93
C LEU A 106 8.90 -3.69 15.05
N ASP A 107 10.13 -4.05 14.71
CA ASP A 107 11.22 -4.29 15.65
C ASP A 107 11.63 -3.04 16.46
N HIS A 108 11.34 -1.86 15.92
CA HIS A 108 11.60 -0.60 16.60
C HIS A 108 10.40 -0.04 17.35
N ALA A 109 9.22 -0.62 17.16
CA ALA A 109 8.04 -0.30 17.94
C ALA A 109 8.15 -0.97 19.31
N THR A 110 8.51 -2.26 19.37
CA THR A 110 8.59 -3.07 20.60
C THR A 110 9.67 -2.61 21.58
N SER A 111 10.73 -1.95 21.10
CA SER A 111 11.84 -1.43 21.92
C SER A 111 11.58 -0.07 22.56
N ASN A 112 10.55 0.67 22.14
CA ASN A 112 10.24 2.00 22.67
C ASN A 112 8.89 2.02 23.43
N PRO A 113 8.81 2.75 24.57
CA PRO A 113 7.57 2.88 25.32
C PRO A 113 6.46 3.54 24.47
N PRO A 114 5.17 3.23 24.71
CA PRO A 114 4.05 3.69 23.88
C PRO A 114 3.98 5.21 23.69
N SER A 115 4.43 5.98 24.68
CA SER A 115 4.49 7.45 24.66
C SER A 115 5.52 8.03 23.69
N MET A 116 6.45 7.22 23.17
CA MET A 116 7.48 7.63 22.20
C MET A 116 7.28 7.02 20.80
N ARG A 117 6.19 6.26 20.60
CA ARG A 117 5.80 5.75 19.29
C ARG A 117 5.09 6.88 18.53
N GLY A 118 5.81 7.59 17.64
CA GLY A 118 5.26 8.69 16.84
C GLY A 118 5.97 10.04 16.96
N GLY A 119 7.17 10.12 17.57
CA GLY A 119 7.95 11.36 17.67
C GLY A 119 8.71 11.72 16.38
N SER A 120 9.61 12.72 16.46
CA SER A 120 10.54 13.05 15.34
C SER A 120 11.31 11.83 14.83
N SER A 121 11.52 10.82 15.69
CA SER A 121 12.10 9.53 15.36
C SER A 121 11.26 8.67 14.41
N SER A 122 9.93 8.80 14.41
CA SER A 122 9.06 8.06 13.49
C SER A 122 9.10 8.65 12.09
N VAL A 123 9.04 9.98 11.97
CA VAL A 123 9.17 10.66 10.69
C VAL A 123 10.57 10.48 10.11
N SER A 124 11.62 10.64 10.93
CA SER A 124 13.00 10.43 10.46
C SER A 124 13.22 9.01 9.92
N ARG A 125 12.62 7.99 10.56
CA ARG A 125 12.67 6.60 10.06
C ARG A 125 11.96 6.41 8.73
N ILE A 126 10.81 7.07 8.54
CA ILE A 126 10.11 7.07 7.25
C ILE A 126 11.02 7.71 6.18
N GLU A 127 11.63 8.85 6.48
CA GLU A 127 12.56 9.53 5.57
C GLU A 127 13.79 8.67 5.24
N GLU A 128 14.38 8.01 6.24
CA GLU A 128 15.48 7.05 6.05
C GLU A 128 15.06 5.86 5.17
N THR A 129 13.86 5.33 5.38
CA THR A 129 13.30 4.24 4.58
C THR A 129 13.09 4.66 3.13
N ILE A 130 12.54 5.86 2.92
CA ILE A 130 12.35 6.43 1.58
C ILE A 130 13.71 6.62 0.91
N ARG A 131 14.69 7.20 1.61
CA ARG A 131 16.05 7.41 1.12
C ARG A 131 16.69 6.08 0.69
N PHE A 132 16.62 5.07 1.56
CA PHE A 132 17.12 3.73 1.25
C PHE A 132 16.45 3.17 -0.02
N ALA A 133 15.12 3.24 -0.09
CA ALA A 133 14.37 2.74 -1.24
C ALA A 133 14.82 3.43 -2.53
N THR A 134 14.97 4.75 -2.52
CA THR A 134 15.30 5.52 -3.74
C THR A 134 16.77 5.48 -4.12
N GLU A 135 17.68 5.59 -3.16
CA GLU A 135 19.12 5.76 -3.41
C GLU A 135 19.86 4.42 -3.48
N VAL A 136 19.49 3.45 -2.63
CA VAL A 136 20.19 2.15 -2.51
C VAL A 136 19.47 1.06 -3.28
N ALA A 137 18.16 0.89 -3.06
CA ALA A 137 17.38 -0.14 -3.75
C ALA A 137 16.98 0.26 -5.18
N HIS A 138 17.27 1.50 -5.59
CA HIS A 138 16.88 2.08 -6.88
C HIS A 138 15.37 1.95 -7.19
N PHE A 139 14.55 1.91 -6.13
CA PHE A 139 13.11 1.85 -6.18
C PHE A 139 12.53 3.25 -6.05
N LYS A 140 12.00 3.79 -7.15
CA LYS A 140 11.33 5.10 -7.18
C LYS A 140 9.83 4.90 -7.06
N PRO A 141 9.22 5.07 -5.87
CA PRO A 141 7.78 4.88 -5.70
C PRO A 141 7.00 6.00 -6.39
N ASP A 142 5.89 5.63 -7.03
CA ASP A 142 4.86 6.55 -7.50
C ASP A 142 3.86 6.89 -6.39
N ALA A 143 3.73 6.02 -5.39
CA ALA A 143 2.91 6.21 -4.20
C ALA A 143 3.57 5.57 -2.97
N ILE A 144 3.34 6.18 -1.81
CA ILE A 144 3.82 5.69 -0.51
C ILE A 144 2.59 5.48 0.38
N VAL A 145 2.49 4.30 0.98
CA VAL A 145 1.44 3.92 1.93
C VAL A 145 2.08 3.57 3.26
N ILE A 146 1.49 4.02 4.37
CA ILE A 146 2.00 3.91 5.74
C ILE A 146 0.92 3.31 6.63
#